data_AF-A0A091CD64-F1
#
_entry.id   AF-A0A091CD64-F1
#
_cell.length_a   1.000
_cell.length_b   1.000
_cell.length_c   1.000
_cell.angle_alpha   90.00
_cell.angle_beta   90.00
_cell.angle_gamma   90.00
#
_symmetry.space_group_name_H-M   'P 1'
#
loop_
_entity.id
_entity.type
_entity.pdbx_description
1 polymer ?
#
loop_
_entity_poly.entity_id
_entity_poly.type
_entity_poly.pdbx_seq_one_letter_code
_entity_poly.pdbx_strand_id
1 'polypeptide(L)'
;MELPKEIFEENNFYALLSEKNERYTIYAHKICDFNRLLEKTEEELFDLLTEDQWEYAVSGATRKLFRWGSELEENETYYGRQTSKKIQQANMFGLYFSDRLDHWELTRSMYLKLEKAEKIGHPLLDHLPLSSYYRSRKILVGNQSISPCDFLFRKGIIIQNG
;
A
#
# COMPACT_ATOMS: atom_id res chain seq x y z
N MET A 1 0.42 -29.23 20.23
CA MET A 1 -0.36 -28.91 19.02
C MET A 1 0.01 -27.48 18.68
N GLU A 2 0.66 -27.26 17.54
CA GLU A 2 1.14 -25.93 17.14
C GLU A 2 -0.06 -25.12 16.63
N LEU A 3 -0.23 -23.89 17.12
CA LEU A 3 -1.32 -23.01 16.69
C LEU A 3 -1.02 -22.47 15.27
N PRO A 4 -2.02 -22.35 14.38
CA PRO A 4 -1.79 -21.83 13.04
C PRO A 4 -1.33 -20.37 13.08
N LYS A 5 -0.34 -20.00 12.28
CA LYS A 5 0.14 -18.60 12.21
C LYS A 5 -0.91 -17.64 11.64
N GLU A 6 -1.75 -18.17 10.75
CA GLU A 6 -2.81 -17.44 10.06
C GLU A 6 -4.07 -18.30 10.01
N ILE A 7 -5.21 -17.66 10.25
CA ILE A 7 -6.55 -18.21 10.00
C ILE A 7 -7.22 -17.28 9.00
N PHE A 8 -7.75 -17.82 7.91
CA PHE A 8 -8.34 -17.02 6.84
C PHE A 8 -9.70 -17.60 6.43
N GLU A 9 -10.73 -16.75 6.47
CA GLU A 9 -12.10 -17.04 6.04
C GLU A 9 -12.51 -15.96 5.05
N GLU A 10 -12.57 -16.32 3.77
CA GLU A 10 -12.85 -15.38 2.69
C GLU A 10 -14.18 -14.65 2.91
N ASN A 11 -14.17 -13.36 2.63
CA ASN A 11 -15.29 -12.45 2.82
C ASN A 11 -15.89 -12.43 4.26
N ASN A 12 -15.11 -12.86 5.26
CA ASN A 12 -15.49 -12.82 6.66
C ASN A 12 -14.39 -12.17 7.52
N PHE A 13 -13.32 -12.90 7.81
CA PHE A 13 -12.23 -12.40 8.65
C PHE A 13 -10.89 -13.09 8.34
N TYR A 14 -9.81 -12.48 8.79
CA TYR A 14 -8.52 -13.15 8.93
C TYR A 14 -7.90 -12.84 10.29
N ALA A 15 -7.10 -13.76 10.81
CA ALA A 15 -6.48 -13.64 12.11
C ALA A 15 -4.99 -13.98 12.03
N LEU A 16 -4.15 -13.11 12.60
CA LEU A 16 -2.69 -13.27 12.62
C LEU A 16 -2.23 -13.51 14.05
N LEU A 17 -1.47 -14.59 14.26
CA LEU A 17 -0.89 -14.92 15.56
C LEU A 17 0.30 -14.00 15.87
N SER A 18 0.24 -13.28 16.99
CA SER A 18 1.37 -12.55 17.52
C SER A 18 2.29 -13.50 18.28
N GLU A 19 3.45 -13.84 17.69
CA GLU A 19 4.45 -14.72 18.34
C GLU A 19 4.95 -14.18 19.68
N LYS A 20 4.90 -12.85 19.88
CA LYS A 20 5.32 -12.21 21.14
C LYS A 20 4.31 -12.36 22.28
N ASN A 21 3.03 -12.40 21.95
CA ASN A 21 1.95 -12.25 22.92
C ASN A 21 0.99 -13.45 22.95
N GLU A 22 1.23 -14.48 22.12
CA GLU A 22 0.40 -15.68 21.97
C GLU A 22 -1.10 -15.37 21.75
N ARG A 23 -1.38 -14.26 21.07
CA ARG A 23 -2.74 -13.76 20.80
C ARG A 23 -2.95 -13.55 19.31
N TYR A 24 -4.17 -13.83 18.85
CA TYR A 24 -4.58 -13.46 17.51
C TYR A 24 -5.05 -12.00 17.47
N THR A 25 -4.60 -11.28 16.43
CA THR A 25 -5.26 -10.04 16.01
C THR A 25 -6.21 -10.37 14.89
N ILE A 26 -7.49 -10.03 15.05
CA ILE A 26 -8.56 -10.35 14.09
C ILE A 26 -8.88 -9.11 13.26
N TYR A 27 -9.02 -9.31 11.96
CA TYR A 27 -9.29 -8.29 10.98
C TYR A 27 -10.49 -8.71 10.12
N ALA A 28 -11.32 -7.74 9.73
CA ALA A 28 -12.40 -8.01 8.79
C ALA A 28 -11.84 -8.22 7.38
N HIS A 29 -12.35 -9.23 6.68
CA HIS A 29 -12.07 -9.44 5.26
C HIS A 29 -13.37 -9.27 4.49
N LYS A 30 -13.48 -8.24 3.65
CA LYS A 30 -14.70 -8.00 2.87
C LYS A 30 -14.36 -7.68 1.43
N ILE A 31 -14.93 -8.48 0.53
CA ILE A 31 -14.86 -8.22 -0.90
C ILE A 31 -16.02 -7.28 -1.26
N CYS A 32 -15.73 -6.24 -2.03
CA CYS A 32 -16.75 -5.30 -2.48
C CYS A 32 -16.35 -4.67 -3.83
N ASP A 33 -17.23 -3.88 -4.42
CA ASP A 33 -16.88 -2.99 -5.53
C ASP A 33 -16.39 -1.63 -5.03
N PHE A 34 -15.92 -0.80 -5.96
CA PHE A 34 -15.36 0.51 -5.65
C PHE A 34 -16.36 1.48 -5.01
N ASN A 35 -17.61 1.49 -5.47
CA ASN A 35 -18.63 2.39 -4.93
C ASN A 35 -18.95 2.02 -3.48
N ARG A 36 -19.07 0.74 -3.19
CA ARG A 36 -19.32 0.28 -1.81
C ARG A 36 -18.14 0.56 -0.89
N LEU A 37 -16.90 0.53 -1.40
CA LEU A 37 -15.72 0.95 -0.65
C LEU A 37 -15.77 2.45 -0.31
N LEU A 38 -16.14 3.30 -1.27
CA LEU A 38 -16.29 4.74 -1.05
C LEU A 38 -17.34 5.03 0.02
N GLU A 39 -18.54 4.46 -0.12
CA GLU A 39 -19.63 4.60 0.86
C GLU A 39 -19.17 4.24 2.28
N LYS A 40 -18.51 3.09 2.46
CA LYS A 40 -18.01 2.66 3.78
C LYS A 40 -16.93 3.59 4.34
N THR A 41 -16.07 4.12 3.48
CA THR A 41 -15.02 5.03 3.94
C THR A 41 -15.63 6.34 4.44
N GLU A 42 -16.64 6.85 3.73
CA GLU A 42 -17.40 8.05 4.11
C GLU A 42 -18.24 7.81 5.39
N GLU A 43 -18.87 6.63 5.55
CA GLU A 43 -19.55 6.21 6.78
C GLU A 43 -18.60 6.26 8.01
N GLU A 44 -17.30 6.01 7.82
CA GLU A 44 -16.27 6.08 8.85
C GLU A 44 -15.65 7.49 9.03
N LEU A 45 -16.20 8.52 8.36
CA LEU A 45 -15.71 9.90 8.35
C LEU A 45 -14.29 10.06 7.78
N PHE A 46 -13.94 9.20 6.81
CA PHE A 46 -12.71 9.31 6.04
C PHE A 46 -13.02 9.47 4.54
N ASP A 47 -11.99 9.83 3.79
CA ASP A 47 -12.00 9.82 2.34
C ASP A 47 -10.83 9.00 1.78
N LEU A 48 -11.02 8.41 0.60
CA LEU A 48 -9.91 7.97 -0.23
C LEU A 48 -9.15 9.20 -0.76
N LEU A 49 -7.83 9.10 -0.80
CA LEU A 49 -6.97 10.13 -1.39
C LEU A 49 -7.21 10.21 -2.91
N THR A 50 -7.22 11.42 -3.47
CA THR A 50 -7.00 11.61 -4.91
C THR A 50 -5.59 11.17 -5.30
N GLU A 51 -5.31 11.00 -6.59
CA GLU A 51 -3.94 10.72 -7.05
C GLU A 51 -2.96 11.78 -6.53
N ASP A 52 -3.22 13.07 -6.75
CA ASP A 52 -2.34 14.15 -6.31
C ASP A 52 -2.09 14.14 -4.79
N GLN A 53 -3.14 13.89 -4.00
CA GLN A 53 -3.02 13.77 -2.54
C GLN A 53 -2.17 12.57 -2.14
N TRP A 54 -2.33 11.45 -2.84
CA TRP A 54 -1.52 10.24 -2.65
C TRP A 54 -0.04 10.52 -2.96
N GLU A 55 0.25 11.17 -4.09
CA GLU A 55 1.63 11.49 -4.49
C GLU A 55 2.28 12.45 -3.50
N TYR A 56 1.54 13.47 -3.06
CA TYR A 56 2.01 14.40 -2.03
C TYR A 56 2.32 13.67 -0.72
N ALA A 57 1.40 12.83 -0.24
CA ALA A 57 1.57 12.08 1.00
C ALA A 57 2.74 11.10 0.94
N VAL A 58 2.92 10.38 -0.17
CA VAL A 58 3.97 9.37 -0.34
C VAL A 58 5.34 10.00 -0.54
N SER A 59 5.41 11.05 -1.36
CA SER A 59 6.66 11.78 -1.60
C SER A 59 7.22 12.43 -0.34
N GLY A 60 6.38 12.84 0.61
CA GLY A 60 6.85 13.53 1.82
C GLY A 60 7.54 14.85 1.46
N ALA A 61 6.94 15.62 0.55
CA ALA A 61 7.47 16.88 0.02
C ALA A 61 8.79 16.78 -0.79
N THR A 62 9.25 15.57 -1.15
CA THR A 62 10.38 15.41 -2.08
C THR A 62 9.93 15.49 -3.53
N ARG A 63 10.81 16.01 -4.41
CA ARG A 63 10.62 15.98 -5.87
C ARG A 63 11.37 14.82 -6.54
N LYS A 64 11.92 13.90 -5.73
CA LYS A 64 12.64 12.73 -6.22
C LYS A 64 11.66 11.65 -6.69
N LEU A 65 12.13 10.79 -7.58
CA LEU A 65 11.35 9.67 -8.10
C LEU A 65 10.92 8.71 -6.98
N PHE A 66 11.80 8.44 -6.02
CA PHE A 66 11.50 7.64 -4.84
C PHE A 66 11.56 8.48 -3.58
N ARG A 67 10.66 8.19 -2.62
CA ARG A 67 10.60 8.89 -1.33
C ARG A 67 11.91 8.81 -0.53
N TRP A 68 12.68 7.74 -0.71
CA TRP A 68 13.94 7.51 0.01
C TRP A 68 15.18 8.08 -0.68
N GLY A 69 15.10 8.46 -1.97
CA GLY A 69 16.24 8.95 -2.73
C GLY A 69 16.36 8.39 -4.13
N SER A 70 17.59 8.11 -4.54
CA SER A 70 17.96 7.58 -5.86
C SER A 70 18.67 6.23 -5.76
N GLU A 71 18.86 5.75 -4.54
CA GLU A 71 19.48 4.47 -4.24
C GLU A 71 18.52 3.32 -4.56
N LEU A 72 19.00 2.31 -5.29
CA LEU A 72 18.20 1.20 -5.80
C LEU A 72 18.79 -0.19 -5.49
N GLU A 73 20.02 -0.24 -5.01
CA GLU A 73 20.68 -1.49 -4.67
C GLU A 73 20.32 -1.91 -3.26
N GLU A 74 19.76 -3.11 -3.12
CA GLU A 74 19.35 -3.73 -1.85
C GLU A 74 20.09 -5.07 -1.65
N ASN A 75 21.42 -5.04 -1.69
CA ASN A 75 22.25 -6.23 -1.46
C ASN A 75 22.81 -6.27 -0.02
N GLU A 76 23.48 -7.36 0.35
CA GLU A 76 24.05 -7.53 1.70
C GLU A 76 25.25 -6.61 2.01
N THR A 77 25.70 -5.83 1.01
CA THR A 77 26.75 -4.84 1.21
C THR A 77 26.30 -3.79 2.22
N TYR A 78 27.27 -3.02 2.74
CA TYR A 78 26.95 -1.92 3.66
C TYR A 78 25.95 -0.94 3.02
N TYR A 79 26.19 -0.54 1.77
CA TYR A 79 25.34 0.41 1.06
C TYR A 79 23.95 -0.17 0.77
N GLY A 80 23.87 -1.44 0.36
CA GLY A 80 22.58 -2.09 0.12
C GLY A 80 21.70 -2.17 1.36
N ARG A 81 22.29 -2.51 2.51
CA ARG A 81 21.59 -2.47 3.81
C ARG A 81 21.13 -1.07 4.21
N GLN A 82 21.86 -0.01 3.84
CA GLN A 82 21.40 1.36 4.07
C GLN A 82 20.22 1.71 3.16
N THR A 83 20.22 1.27 1.91
CA THR A 83 19.08 1.46 0.98
C THR A 83 17.81 0.83 1.54
N SER A 84 17.84 -0.45 1.92
CA SER A 84 16.68 -1.14 2.47
C SER A 84 16.17 -0.47 3.76
N LYS A 85 17.07 0.02 4.62
CA LYS A 85 16.69 0.83 5.79
C LYS A 85 15.95 2.11 5.41
N LYS A 86 16.45 2.84 4.39
CA LYS A 86 15.79 4.08 3.93
C LYS A 86 14.42 3.78 3.30
N ILE A 87 14.28 2.68 2.56
CA ILE A 87 13.00 2.24 1.98
C ILE A 87 11.94 2.01 3.07
N GLN A 88 12.34 1.38 4.18
CA GLN A 88 11.48 1.06 5.32
C GLN A 88 11.30 2.23 6.31
N GLN A 89 12.07 3.30 6.16
CA GLN A 89 11.97 4.47 7.04
C GLN A 89 10.71 5.29 6.71
N ALA A 90 10.18 5.96 7.75
CA ALA A 90 9.16 6.98 7.55
C ALA A 90 9.65 8.12 6.64
N ASN A 91 8.76 8.69 5.84
CA ASN A 91 9.06 9.91 5.09
C ASN A 91 9.04 11.16 5.99
N MET A 92 9.20 12.36 5.40
CA MET A 92 9.22 13.63 6.13
C MET A 92 7.91 13.94 6.89
N PHE A 93 6.81 13.29 6.54
CA PHE A 93 5.52 13.41 7.24
C PHE A 93 5.33 12.35 8.33
N GLY A 94 6.34 11.50 8.59
CA GLY A 94 6.24 10.42 9.57
C GLY A 94 5.46 9.20 9.07
N LEU A 95 5.18 9.10 7.77
CA LEU A 95 4.38 8.02 7.19
C LEU A 95 5.27 6.84 6.77
N TYR A 96 4.81 5.62 7.07
CA TYR A 96 5.44 4.37 6.66
C TYR A 96 4.72 3.75 5.47
N PHE A 97 5.48 3.04 4.64
CA PHE A 97 4.99 2.47 3.39
C PHE A 97 5.55 1.07 3.22
N SER A 98 4.73 0.15 2.73
CA SER A 98 5.20 -1.15 2.30
C SER A 98 6.04 -1.02 1.02
N ASP A 99 7.01 -1.90 0.87
CA ASP A 99 7.83 -2.14 -0.31
C ASP A 99 7.41 -3.41 -1.06
N ARG A 100 6.30 -4.05 -0.62
CA ARG A 100 5.75 -5.25 -1.26
C ARG A 100 5.02 -4.88 -2.56
N LEU A 101 5.22 -5.70 -3.59
CA LEU A 101 4.62 -5.57 -4.91
C LEU A 101 3.58 -6.67 -5.17
N ASP A 102 2.80 -7.00 -4.15
CA ASP A 102 1.75 -8.01 -4.19
C ASP A 102 0.33 -7.43 -4.20
N HIS A 103 0.21 -6.10 -4.20
CA HIS A 103 -1.06 -5.38 -4.24
C HIS A 103 -1.00 -4.18 -5.19
N TRP A 104 -2.17 -3.77 -5.67
CA TRP A 104 -2.40 -2.43 -6.19
C TRP A 104 -2.90 -1.52 -5.08
N GLU A 105 -2.71 -0.22 -5.22
CA GLU A 105 -3.27 0.76 -4.30
C GLU A 105 -4.35 1.61 -4.99
N LEU A 106 -5.54 1.64 -4.41
CA LEU A 106 -6.68 2.41 -4.89
C LEU A 106 -6.52 3.89 -4.50
N THR A 107 -6.99 4.75 -5.39
CA THR A 107 -7.22 6.18 -5.14
C THR A 107 -8.70 6.49 -5.36
N ARG A 108 -9.10 7.76 -5.24
CA ARG A 108 -10.46 8.20 -5.55
C ARG A 108 -10.80 8.12 -7.06
N SER A 109 -9.83 7.86 -7.93
CA SER A 109 -10.03 7.68 -9.37
C SER A 109 -10.00 6.20 -9.78
N MET A 110 -10.24 5.92 -11.07
CA MET A 110 -10.08 4.57 -11.63
C MET A 110 -8.60 4.17 -11.83
N TYR A 111 -7.67 5.08 -11.61
CA TYR A 111 -6.23 4.83 -11.74
C TYR A 111 -5.67 4.30 -10.43
N LEU A 112 -4.84 3.26 -10.56
CA LEU A 112 -4.20 2.59 -9.44
C LEU A 112 -2.76 3.07 -9.29
N LYS A 113 -2.31 3.14 -8.04
CA LYS A 113 -0.90 3.32 -7.67
C LYS A 113 -0.31 1.94 -7.35
N LEU A 114 1.02 1.86 -7.30
CA LEU A 114 1.77 0.60 -7.19
C LEU A 114 1.47 -0.38 -8.33
N GLU A 115 2.12 -1.54 -8.32
CA GLU A 115 1.88 -2.62 -9.29
C GLU A 115 2.06 -3.96 -8.59
N LYS A 116 1.22 -4.92 -8.96
CA LYS A 116 1.51 -6.32 -8.70
C LYS A 116 2.57 -6.81 -9.69
N ALA A 117 3.79 -7.03 -9.22
CA ALA A 117 4.90 -7.41 -10.07
C ALA A 117 5.90 -8.29 -9.34
N GLU A 118 6.45 -9.26 -10.07
CA GLU A 118 7.62 -10.00 -9.65
C GLU A 118 8.89 -9.23 -10.01
N LYS A 119 9.93 -9.34 -9.17
CA LYS A 119 11.23 -8.74 -9.46
C LYS A 119 11.88 -9.48 -10.65
N ILE A 120 12.32 -8.71 -11.64
CA ILE A 120 13.00 -9.22 -12.83
C ILE A 120 14.54 -9.10 -12.72
N GLY A 121 15.04 -8.55 -11.61
CA GLY A 121 16.46 -8.38 -11.33
C GLY A 121 17.07 -7.09 -11.87
N HIS A 122 16.26 -6.20 -12.45
CA HIS A 122 16.72 -4.88 -12.89
C HIS A 122 16.35 -3.82 -11.84
N PRO A 123 17.32 -3.24 -11.10
CA PRO A 123 17.04 -2.41 -9.92
C PRO A 123 16.02 -1.30 -10.17
N LEU A 124 16.16 -0.53 -11.25
CA LEU A 124 15.21 0.54 -11.55
C LEU A 124 13.80 0.02 -11.85
N LEU A 125 13.66 -1.06 -12.63
CA LEU A 125 12.35 -1.55 -13.05
C LEU A 125 11.64 -2.26 -11.90
N ASP A 126 12.40 -2.97 -11.06
CA ASP A 126 11.90 -3.63 -9.87
C ASP A 126 11.37 -2.63 -8.83
N HIS A 127 11.94 -1.42 -8.76
CA HIS A 127 11.50 -0.38 -7.83
C HIS A 127 10.52 0.62 -8.42
N LEU A 128 10.44 0.73 -9.75
CA LEU A 128 9.61 1.75 -10.42
C LEU A 128 8.16 1.79 -9.90
N PRO A 129 7.48 0.65 -9.63
CA PRO A 129 6.15 0.65 -9.03
C PRO A 129 6.04 1.38 -7.67
N LEU A 130 7.13 1.46 -6.91
CA LEU A 130 7.19 2.13 -5.60
C LEU A 130 7.42 3.65 -5.70
N SER A 131 7.57 4.19 -6.92
CA SER A 131 7.71 5.63 -7.13
C SER A 131 6.43 6.38 -6.76
N SER A 132 6.58 7.56 -6.16
CA SER A 132 5.45 8.45 -5.84
C SER A 132 4.64 8.83 -7.09
N TYR A 133 5.27 8.88 -8.27
CA TYR A 133 4.63 9.26 -9.54
C TYR A 133 4.16 8.05 -10.36
N TYR A 134 4.35 6.83 -9.86
CA TYR A 134 3.98 5.64 -10.61
C TYR A 134 2.47 5.51 -10.72
N ARG A 135 1.97 5.27 -11.92
CA ARG A 135 0.60 4.87 -12.19
C ARG A 135 0.63 3.47 -12.80
N SER A 136 -0.16 2.55 -12.23
CA SER A 136 -0.29 1.19 -12.74
C SER A 136 -0.78 1.20 -14.18
N ARG A 137 -0.39 0.16 -14.93
CA ARG A 137 -0.99 -0.13 -16.23
C ARG A 137 -2.40 -0.69 -16.09
N LYS A 138 -2.73 -1.26 -14.94
CA LYS A 138 -4.08 -1.71 -14.62
C LYS A 138 -4.96 -0.51 -14.28
N ILE A 139 -6.12 -0.46 -14.92
CA ILE A 139 -7.18 0.49 -14.63
C ILE A 139 -8.34 -0.28 -13.99
N LEU A 140 -8.94 0.32 -12.96
CA LEU A 140 -10.12 -0.25 -12.32
C LEU A 140 -11.32 -0.16 -13.27
N VAL A 141 -11.97 -1.29 -13.51
CA VAL A 141 -13.20 -1.36 -14.31
C VAL A 141 -14.39 -1.23 -13.37
N GLY A 142 -15.40 -0.42 -13.72
CA GLY A 142 -16.45 0.07 -12.79
C GLY A 142 -16.93 -0.90 -11.71
N ASN A 143 -17.55 -2.03 -12.10
CA ASN A 143 -18.09 -3.02 -11.15
C ASN A 143 -17.12 -4.18 -10.86
N GLN A 144 -15.81 -3.97 -11.07
CA GLN A 144 -14.82 -4.99 -10.76
C GLN A 144 -14.81 -5.25 -9.25
N SER A 145 -14.76 -6.53 -8.89
CA SER A 145 -14.55 -6.94 -7.52
C SER A 145 -13.16 -6.51 -7.02
N ILE A 146 -13.14 -5.99 -5.79
CA ILE A 146 -11.97 -5.52 -5.06
C ILE A 146 -11.80 -6.43 -3.85
N SER A 147 -10.78 -7.28 -3.90
CA SER A 147 -10.36 -8.12 -2.77
C SER A 147 -9.27 -7.42 -1.96
N PRO A 148 -9.33 -7.43 -0.61
CA PRO A 148 -8.24 -6.97 0.25
C PRO A 148 -6.90 -7.69 0.03
N CYS A 149 -6.91 -8.90 -0.56
CA CYS A 149 -5.69 -9.61 -0.95
C CYS A 149 -5.00 -8.98 -2.17
N ASP A 150 -5.74 -8.21 -2.97
CA ASP A 150 -5.24 -7.65 -4.22
C ASP A 150 -5.12 -6.13 -4.21
N PHE A 151 -5.91 -5.47 -3.37
CA PHE A 151 -6.02 -4.02 -3.32
C PHE A 151 -5.87 -3.52 -1.90
N LEU A 152 -5.01 -2.52 -1.75
CA LEU A 152 -4.94 -1.67 -0.57
C LEU A 152 -5.46 -0.28 -0.92
N PHE A 153 -5.68 0.54 0.10
CA PHE A 153 -6.02 1.95 -0.06
C PHE A 153 -5.57 2.72 1.17
N ARG A 154 -5.39 4.04 1.00
CA ARG A 154 -5.22 4.98 2.10
C ARG A 154 -6.49 5.76 2.29
N LYS A 155 -6.88 5.88 3.55
CA LYS A 155 -7.96 6.75 3.98
C LYS A 155 -7.41 7.89 4.83
N GLY A 156 -7.95 9.08 4.67
CA GLY A 156 -7.53 10.28 5.39
C GLY A 156 -8.71 11.16 5.74
N ILE A 157 -8.54 12.03 6.73
CA ILE A 157 -9.49 13.10 7.02
C ILE A 157 -9.12 14.28 6.14
N ILE A 158 -9.96 14.60 5.16
CA ILE A 158 -9.68 15.66 4.18
C ILE A 158 -10.47 16.91 4.57
N ILE A 159 -9.75 17.96 4.97
CA ILE A 159 -10.34 19.24 5.30
C ILE A 159 -10.44 20.06 4.01
N GLN A 160 -11.66 20.31 3.57
CA GLN A 160 -11.92 21.22 2.46
C GLN A 160 -12.02 22.65 2.99
N ASN A 161 -11.17 23.54 2.49
CA ASN A 161 -11.33 24.96 2.71
C ASN A 161 -12.44 25.44 1.77
N GLY A 162 -13.58 25.84 2.33
CA GLY A 162 -14.69 26.46 1.59
C GLY A 162 -14.37 27.87 1.11
#